data_AF-A0A1B0CTC9-F1
#
_entry.id   AF-A0A1B0CTC9-F1
#
_cell.length_a   1.000
_cell.length_b   1.000
_cell.length_c   1.000
_cell.angle_alpha   90.00
_cell.angle_beta   90.00
_cell.angle_gamma   90.00
#
_symmetry.space_group_name_H-M   'P 1'
#
loop_
_entity.id
_entity.type
_entity.pdbx_description
1 polymer ?
#
loop_
_entity_poly.entity_id
_entity_poly.type
_entity_poly.pdbx_seq_one_letter_code
_entity_poly.pdbx_strand_id
1 'polypeptide(L)'
;MNTRLRQDVKSLFEFWCEIAPQWNNNVEKISNCARIIDCYPDGALDDKVLNDITQFVFPYQIKSTSNHVQIYSFVLTDSDSKWSFGFCRHEPDTEVATVIFSYLPWHDVFLRLINVCVELKRHNRAEFRTFLRDIHTNGIPDPGSTVNFSYGKGSSVFILRTPTHLALPSIPENVSTNTNHPPATLNLSSLHLVFSAFQHNLNMYYNFVHPDSKIEIFAAMLTERRIIFMSRHLDVLTSCVQAAKNFIYPMVWQHLFIPILPLKLKDFLMAPMPYLIGVAEAIWKNIRQDELGEVVIYNCDTKVFISTCNDVKSLPHDMVSGLRKKLEKKNLRGDDLSKAFLGVIVQLIGNYRDAVKFSQTAQGNKITWDAEAFIESRHVSLRPCLRKMLELQIFRQFIEEKLDALNEGSGYSDEFDWETVRYAEKSTNKAQQYKDFLKNVKDKVKGGGKGVKSVYQNIKTKYHMTHPAQFYQHKTHNSTESVDFSAYEALSMSPGSRSQSNAFSPSLTRSDSDYCNRNKTSNSSSSASSSDMNLLQELQDHAFFKAASPAKRTDELELLRQYGLDKFS
;
A
#
# COMPACT_ATOMS: atom_id res chain seq x y z
N MET A 1 -7.32 9.46 14.36
CA MET A 1 -7.05 8.12 13.76
C MET A 1 -6.67 8.29 12.29
N ASN A 2 -5.38 8.13 12.02
CA ASN A 2 -4.63 8.69 10.89
C ASN A 2 -4.53 7.78 9.64
N THR A 3 -5.05 6.55 9.73
CA THR A 3 -5.14 5.62 8.58
C THR A 3 -6.15 6.12 7.54
N ARG A 4 -5.85 5.92 6.25
CA ARG A 4 -6.80 6.16 5.14
C ARG A 4 -7.82 5.03 4.99
N LEU A 5 -7.72 3.96 5.78
CA LEU A 5 -8.66 2.83 5.78
C LEU A 5 -9.65 2.96 6.94
N ARG A 6 -10.88 2.49 6.73
CA ARG A 6 -11.88 2.40 7.81
C ARG A 6 -11.56 1.20 8.71
N GLN A 7 -11.75 1.37 10.02
CA GLN A 7 -11.44 0.32 11.01
C GLN A 7 -12.70 -0.40 11.52
N ASP A 8 -13.85 0.23 11.41
CA ASP A 8 -15.16 -0.21 11.90
C ASP A 8 -16.01 -0.88 10.80
N VAL A 9 -15.37 -1.71 9.97
CA VAL A 9 -16.03 -2.40 8.86
C VAL A 9 -16.76 -3.65 9.37
N LYS A 10 -18.04 -3.80 9.00
CA LYS A 10 -18.91 -4.89 9.50
C LYS A 10 -19.18 -6.00 8.49
N SER A 11 -19.22 -5.68 7.20
CA SER A 11 -19.50 -6.62 6.11
C SER A 11 -18.35 -6.62 5.11
N LEU A 12 -18.20 -7.72 4.37
CA LEU A 12 -17.15 -7.84 3.36
C LEU A 12 -17.32 -6.82 2.25
N PHE A 13 -18.55 -6.51 1.87
CA PHE A 13 -18.89 -5.48 0.90
C PHE A 13 -20.16 -4.77 1.34
N GLU A 14 -20.34 -3.53 0.91
CA GLU A 14 -21.54 -2.72 1.18
C GLU A 14 -22.65 -3.07 0.19
N PHE A 15 -22.30 -3.21 -1.09
CA PHE A 15 -23.23 -3.69 -2.12
C PHE A 15 -22.52 -4.37 -3.29
N TRP A 16 -23.28 -5.23 -3.96
CA TRP A 16 -23.03 -5.72 -5.30
C TRP A 16 -24.13 -5.16 -6.22
N CYS A 17 -23.79 -4.68 -7.42
CA CYS A 17 -24.78 -4.20 -8.37
C CYS A 17 -24.38 -4.40 -9.83
N GLU A 18 -25.38 -4.46 -10.70
CA GLU A 18 -25.25 -4.31 -12.14
C GLU A 18 -25.81 -2.97 -12.58
N ILE A 19 -25.01 -2.23 -13.32
CA ILE A 19 -25.30 -0.87 -13.73
C ILE A 19 -25.17 -0.80 -15.25
N ALA A 20 -26.12 -0.14 -15.91
CA ALA A 20 -26.01 0.23 -17.32
C ALA A 20 -26.08 1.75 -17.46
N PRO A 21 -25.31 2.35 -18.39
CA PRO A 21 -25.45 3.76 -18.72
C PRO A 21 -26.83 3.99 -19.34
N GLN A 22 -27.41 5.16 -19.10
CA GLN A 22 -28.55 5.67 -19.87
C GLN A 22 -28.01 6.73 -20.81
N TRP A 23 -27.86 6.43 -22.09
CA TRP A 23 -27.47 7.41 -23.09
C TRP A 23 -28.67 8.28 -23.48
N ASN A 24 -28.58 9.60 -23.26
CA ASN A 24 -29.54 10.52 -23.85
C ASN A 24 -29.15 10.77 -25.31
N ASN A 25 -30.01 10.34 -26.25
CA ASN A 25 -29.79 10.41 -27.71
C ASN A 25 -29.52 11.81 -28.28
N ASN A 26 -29.66 12.88 -27.50
CA ASN A 26 -29.52 14.27 -27.96
C ASN A 26 -28.21 14.94 -27.54
N VAL A 27 -27.33 14.26 -26.80
CA VAL A 27 -26.06 14.86 -26.37
C VAL A 27 -24.94 13.82 -26.43
N GLU A 28 -23.90 14.09 -27.21
CA GLU A 28 -22.61 13.36 -27.16
C GLU A 28 -21.87 13.48 -25.81
N LYS A 29 -22.56 13.93 -24.75
CA LYS A 29 -22.05 14.01 -23.39
C LYS A 29 -22.55 12.79 -22.63
N ILE A 30 -21.62 12.08 -21.99
CA ILE A 30 -21.86 11.03 -20.99
C ILE A 30 -22.96 11.55 -20.03
N SER A 31 -24.20 11.10 -20.20
CA SER A 31 -25.28 11.42 -19.26
C SER A 31 -24.91 10.80 -17.92
N ASN A 32 -25.05 11.57 -16.83
CA ASN A 32 -24.83 11.08 -15.45
C ASN A 32 -25.84 10.01 -15.02
N CYS A 33 -26.79 9.68 -15.89
CA CYS A 33 -27.84 8.76 -15.56
C CYS A 33 -27.33 7.35 -15.89
N ALA A 34 -27.12 6.55 -14.86
CA ALA A 34 -27.09 5.11 -15.01
C ALA A 34 -28.35 4.53 -14.37
N ARG A 35 -28.72 3.33 -14.82
CA ARG A 35 -29.80 2.57 -14.20
C ARG A 35 -29.24 1.35 -13.50
N ILE A 36 -29.77 1.08 -12.31
CA ILE A 36 -29.53 -0.17 -11.61
C ILE A 36 -30.35 -1.25 -12.33
N ILE A 37 -29.67 -2.28 -12.81
CA ILE A 37 -30.29 -3.48 -13.40
C ILE A 37 -30.62 -4.48 -12.29
N ASP A 38 -29.67 -4.67 -11.38
CA ASP A 38 -29.78 -5.60 -10.27
C ASP A 38 -28.89 -5.12 -9.13
N CYS A 39 -29.28 -5.38 -7.88
CA CYS A 39 -28.55 -4.92 -6.71
C CYS A 39 -28.73 -5.89 -5.54
N TYR A 40 -27.72 -5.98 -4.69
CA TYR A 40 -27.76 -6.66 -3.40
C TYR A 40 -26.92 -5.90 -2.36
N PRO A 41 -27.43 -5.67 -1.14
CA PRO A 41 -28.81 -5.87 -0.71
C PRO A 41 -29.83 -5.05 -1.53
N ASP A 42 -31.09 -5.45 -1.53
CA ASP A 42 -32.13 -4.71 -2.25
C ASP A 42 -32.32 -3.34 -1.58
N GLY A 43 -32.29 -2.25 -2.37
CA GLY A 43 -32.37 -0.88 -1.86
C GLY A 43 -31.08 -0.33 -1.25
N ALA A 44 -29.93 -1.01 -1.42
CA ALA A 44 -28.65 -0.57 -0.85
C ALA A 44 -28.05 0.67 -1.53
N LEU A 45 -28.37 0.93 -2.80
CA LEU A 45 -27.94 2.15 -3.50
C LEU A 45 -29.09 3.16 -3.52
N ASP A 46 -28.82 4.36 -3.04
CA ASP A 46 -29.61 5.53 -3.34
C ASP A 46 -29.13 6.20 -4.65
N ASP A 47 -29.94 7.12 -5.19
CA ASP A 47 -29.62 7.83 -6.44
C ASP A 47 -28.33 8.65 -6.33
N LYS A 48 -27.97 9.09 -5.13
CA LYS A 48 -26.77 9.89 -4.88
C LYS A 48 -25.51 9.05 -5.00
N VAL A 49 -25.43 7.92 -4.30
CA VAL A 49 -24.33 6.96 -4.39
C VAL A 49 -24.22 6.42 -5.80
N LEU A 50 -25.35 6.13 -6.46
CA LEU A 50 -25.36 5.69 -7.86
C LEU A 50 -24.71 6.73 -8.79
N ASN A 51 -25.08 8.01 -8.66
CA ASN A 51 -24.48 9.08 -9.45
C ASN A 51 -22.97 9.21 -9.19
N ASP A 52 -22.55 9.10 -7.93
CA ASP A 52 -21.15 9.24 -7.53
C ASP A 52 -20.27 8.09 -8.08
N ILE A 53 -20.75 6.84 -8.04
CA ILE A 53 -19.99 5.70 -8.58
C ILE A 53 -20.07 5.62 -10.10
N THR A 54 -21.16 6.08 -10.73
CA THR A 54 -21.40 5.93 -12.17
C THR A 54 -20.26 6.49 -13.01
N GLN A 55 -19.73 7.66 -12.65
CA GLN A 55 -18.60 8.26 -13.35
C GLN A 55 -17.30 7.43 -13.23
N PHE A 56 -17.12 6.63 -12.18
CA PHE A 56 -15.96 5.75 -12.04
C PHE A 56 -16.18 4.37 -12.66
N VAL A 57 -17.44 3.91 -12.70
CA VAL A 57 -17.86 2.71 -13.42
C VAL A 57 -17.82 2.93 -14.93
N PHE A 58 -18.06 4.15 -15.41
CA PHE A 58 -17.94 4.55 -16.80
C PHE A 58 -17.06 5.80 -16.91
N PRO A 59 -15.73 5.66 -16.73
CA PRO A 59 -14.79 6.79 -16.69
C PRO A 59 -14.72 7.56 -18.02
N TYR A 60 -15.04 6.89 -19.12
CA TYR A 60 -15.25 7.45 -20.46
C TYR A 60 -16.20 6.52 -21.22
N GLN A 61 -16.57 6.87 -22.45
CA GLN A 61 -17.35 5.97 -23.31
C GLN A 61 -16.49 4.75 -23.69
N ILE A 62 -16.66 3.67 -22.92
CA ILE A 62 -16.07 2.37 -23.22
C ILE A 62 -16.85 1.81 -24.41
N LYS A 63 -16.22 1.77 -25.59
CA LYS A 63 -16.85 1.22 -26.79
C LYS A 63 -17.00 -0.30 -26.60
N SER A 64 -18.23 -0.82 -26.72
CA SER A 64 -18.53 -2.26 -26.60
C SER A 64 -17.83 -3.16 -27.63
N THR A 65 -17.07 -2.58 -28.57
CA THR A 65 -16.32 -3.29 -29.62
C THR A 65 -15.07 -4.04 -29.10
N SER A 66 -14.75 -3.96 -27.80
CA SER A 66 -13.68 -4.79 -27.24
C SER A 66 -14.20 -6.18 -26.93
N ASN A 67 -13.72 -7.20 -27.66
CA ASN A 67 -13.99 -8.63 -27.41
C ASN A 67 -13.43 -9.15 -26.06
N HIS A 68 -13.04 -8.27 -25.14
CA HIS A 68 -12.33 -8.61 -23.91
C HIS A 68 -13.04 -8.01 -22.70
N VAL A 69 -13.16 -8.82 -21.65
CA VAL A 69 -13.66 -8.38 -20.34
C VAL A 69 -12.71 -7.33 -19.78
N GLN A 70 -13.23 -6.17 -19.37
CA GLN A 70 -12.41 -5.17 -18.68
C GLN A 70 -12.67 -5.25 -17.19
N ILE A 71 -11.59 -5.39 -16.41
CA ILE A 71 -11.65 -5.47 -14.96
C ILE A 71 -10.75 -4.38 -14.41
N TYR A 72 -11.21 -3.63 -13.40
CA TYR A 72 -10.38 -2.63 -12.74
C TYR A 72 -10.94 -2.27 -11.37
N SER A 73 -10.19 -1.48 -10.60
CA SER A 73 -10.66 -0.95 -9.33
C SER A 73 -10.53 0.57 -9.25
N PHE A 74 -11.53 1.23 -8.69
CA PHE A 74 -11.49 2.65 -8.39
C PHE A 74 -11.54 2.87 -6.88
N VAL A 75 -11.14 4.07 -6.46
CA VAL A 75 -11.18 4.48 -5.05
C VAL A 75 -11.93 5.79 -4.95
N LEU A 76 -12.88 5.83 -4.02
CA LEU A 76 -13.51 7.05 -3.57
C LEU A 76 -12.87 7.49 -2.26
N THR A 77 -12.72 8.80 -2.09
CA THR A 77 -12.25 9.41 -0.85
C THR A 77 -13.41 10.19 -0.25
N ASP A 78 -13.73 9.94 1.02
CA ASP A 78 -14.77 10.68 1.73
C ASP A 78 -14.24 11.96 2.39
N SER A 79 -15.12 12.67 3.11
CA SER A 79 -14.80 13.89 3.85
C SER A 79 -13.76 13.70 4.95
N ASP A 80 -13.72 12.51 5.55
CA ASP A 80 -12.77 12.14 6.59
C ASP A 80 -11.47 11.56 6.00
N SER A 81 -11.29 11.73 4.69
CA SER A 81 -10.15 11.22 3.93
C SER A 81 -10.01 9.70 3.98
N LYS A 82 -11.06 8.94 4.26
CA LYS A 82 -11.04 7.48 4.19
C LYS A 82 -11.34 7.00 2.77
N TRP A 83 -10.72 5.87 2.42
CA TRP A 83 -10.87 5.22 1.14
C TRP A 83 -11.98 4.19 1.16
N SER A 84 -12.76 4.20 0.09
CA SER A 84 -13.71 3.15 -0.27
C SER A 84 -13.36 2.62 -1.65
N PHE A 85 -13.57 1.33 -1.88
CA PHE A 85 -13.06 0.62 -3.05
C PHE A 85 -14.22 0.09 -3.89
N GLY A 86 -14.23 0.45 -5.17
CA GLY A 86 -15.13 -0.13 -6.16
C GLY A 86 -14.38 -1.08 -7.08
N PHE A 87 -14.85 -2.31 -7.19
CA PHE A 87 -14.29 -3.34 -8.06
C PHE A 87 -15.25 -3.56 -9.22
N CYS A 88 -14.80 -3.23 -10.43
CA CYS A 88 -15.64 -3.15 -11.60
C CYS A 88 -15.26 -4.22 -12.63
N ARG A 89 -16.28 -4.81 -13.27
CA ARG A 89 -16.13 -5.73 -14.40
C ARG A 89 -17.13 -5.36 -15.49
N HIS A 90 -16.63 -5.03 -16.67
CA HIS A 90 -17.42 -4.77 -17.88
C HIS A 90 -17.48 -6.03 -18.73
N GLU A 91 -18.69 -6.42 -19.11
CA GLU A 91 -18.92 -7.55 -20.01
C GLU A 91 -18.71 -7.13 -21.46
N PRO A 92 -18.05 -7.95 -22.28
CA PRO A 92 -17.96 -7.75 -23.73
C PRO A 92 -19.35 -7.63 -24.36
N ASP A 93 -19.46 -6.83 -25.42
CA ASP A 93 -20.67 -6.70 -26.24
C ASP A 93 -21.94 -6.23 -25.49
N THR A 94 -21.79 -5.79 -24.25
CA THR A 94 -22.86 -5.16 -23.47
C THR A 94 -22.40 -3.80 -22.94
N GLU A 95 -23.36 -2.98 -22.53
CA GLU A 95 -23.08 -1.74 -21.79
C GLU A 95 -23.23 -1.96 -20.27
N VAL A 96 -23.30 -3.21 -19.81
CA VAL A 96 -23.53 -3.53 -18.40
C VAL A 96 -22.20 -3.73 -17.69
N ALA A 97 -22.05 -3.03 -16.57
CA ALA A 97 -20.95 -3.21 -15.64
C ALA A 97 -21.45 -3.85 -14.34
N THR A 98 -20.74 -4.87 -13.87
CA THR A 98 -20.90 -5.39 -12.51
C THR A 98 -19.94 -4.65 -11.58
N VAL A 99 -20.41 -4.31 -10.38
CA VAL A 99 -19.62 -3.59 -9.37
C VAL A 99 -19.80 -4.23 -8.00
N ILE A 100 -18.70 -4.44 -7.28
CA ILE A 100 -18.68 -4.70 -5.84
C ILE A 100 -18.08 -3.47 -5.17
N PHE A 101 -18.75 -2.92 -4.16
CA PHE A 101 -18.26 -1.79 -3.38
C PHE A 101 -17.95 -2.23 -1.95
N SER A 102 -16.77 -1.90 -1.43
CA SER A 102 -16.32 -2.31 -0.10
C SER A 102 -15.39 -1.26 0.53
N TYR A 103 -15.38 -1.19 1.85
CA TYR A 103 -14.35 -0.44 2.59
C TYR A 103 -13.03 -1.20 2.77
N LEU A 104 -13.01 -2.50 2.43
CA LEU A 104 -11.82 -3.35 2.56
C LEU A 104 -10.94 -3.27 1.30
N PRO A 105 -9.62 -3.05 1.44
CA PRO A 105 -8.69 -3.01 0.31
C PRO A 105 -8.28 -4.41 -0.18
N TRP A 106 -9.21 -5.36 -0.29
CA TRP A 106 -8.91 -6.76 -0.62
C TRP A 106 -9.10 -7.04 -2.11
N HIS A 107 -8.29 -6.35 -2.94
CA HIS A 107 -8.40 -6.40 -4.41
C HIS A 107 -8.54 -7.82 -4.97
N ASP A 108 -7.65 -8.74 -4.64
CA ASP A 108 -7.66 -10.09 -5.22
C ASP A 108 -8.89 -10.92 -4.79
N VAL A 109 -9.42 -10.64 -3.60
CA VAL A 109 -10.65 -11.28 -3.12
C VAL A 109 -11.82 -10.80 -3.95
N PHE A 110 -12.01 -9.49 -4.10
CA PHE A 110 -13.17 -8.95 -4.78
C PHE A 110 -13.12 -9.14 -6.30
N LEU A 111 -11.93 -9.09 -6.92
CA LEU A 111 -11.77 -9.41 -8.35
C LEU A 111 -12.04 -10.89 -8.65
N ARG A 112 -11.79 -11.80 -7.71
CA ARG A 112 -12.25 -13.20 -7.84
C ARG A 112 -13.73 -13.34 -7.57
N LEU A 113 -14.23 -12.70 -6.51
CA LEU A 113 -15.63 -12.76 -6.11
C LEU A 113 -16.55 -12.28 -7.24
N ILE A 114 -16.21 -11.17 -7.90
CA ILE A 114 -17.04 -10.63 -8.99
C ILE A 114 -17.16 -11.61 -10.17
N ASN A 115 -16.09 -12.36 -10.49
CA ASN A 115 -16.13 -13.38 -11.53
C ASN A 115 -17.02 -14.57 -11.13
N VAL A 116 -16.92 -15.03 -9.87
CA VAL A 116 -17.80 -16.09 -9.34
C VAL A 116 -19.26 -15.64 -9.34
N CYS A 117 -19.54 -14.41 -8.92
CA CYS A 117 -20.87 -13.83 -8.90
C CYS A 117 -21.52 -13.82 -10.30
N VAL A 118 -20.78 -13.37 -11.32
CA VAL A 118 -21.25 -13.33 -12.71
C VAL A 118 -21.58 -14.73 -13.22
N GLU A 119 -20.66 -15.68 -13.04
CA GLU A 119 -20.86 -17.05 -13.50
C GLU A 119 -22.01 -17.75 -12.77
N LEU A 120 -22.10 -17.59 -11.44
CA LEU A 120 -23.17 -18.18 -10.65
C LEU A 120 -24.54 -17.60 -11.02
N LYS A 121 -24.62 -16.28 -11.26
CA LYS A 121 -25.85 -15.62 -11.68
C LYS A 121 -26.34 -16.10 -13.05
N ARG A 122 -25.43 -16.36 -14.00
CA ARG A 122 -25.77 -16.91 -15.33
C ARG A 122 -26.43 -18.29 -15.25
N HIS A 123 -25.98 -19.12 -14.32
CA HIS A 123 -26.45 -20.51 -14.20
C HIS A 123 -27.63 -20.67 -13.24
N ASN A 124 -27.61 -20.00 -12.09
CA ASN A 124 -28.59 -20.19 -11.03
C ASN A 124 -28.79 -18.92 -10.18
N ARG A 125 -29.81 -18.12 -10.53
CA ARG A 125 -30.11 -16.85 -9.83
C ARG A 125 -30.49 -17.01 -8.36
N ALA A 126 -31.18 -18.09 -7.99
CA ALA A 126 -31.59 -18.32 -6.60
C ALA A 126 -30.39 -18.65 -5.69
N GLU A 127 -29.49 -19.51 -6.20
CA GLU A 127 -28.25 -19.83 -5.52
C GLU A 127 -27.30 -18.64 -5.46
N PHE A 128 -27.19 -17.85 -6.53
CA PHE A 128 -26.45 -16.59 -6.54
C PHE A 128 -26.89 -15.63 -5.42
N ARG A 129 -28.20 -15.44 -5.23
CA ARG A 129 -28.73 -14.59 -4.15
C ARG A 129 -28.43 -15.16 -2.76
N THR A 130 -28.49 -16.48 -2.60
CA THR A 130 -28.11 -17.15 -1.36
C THR A 130 -26.62 -16.96 -1.05
N PHE A 131 -25.76 -17.18 -2.05
CA PHE A 131 -24.31 -17.01 -1.94
C PHE A 131 -23.91 -15.57 -1.57
N LEU A 132 -24.51 -14.55 -2.21
CA LEU A 132 -24.26 -13.15 -1.84
C LEU A 132 -24.67 -12.84 -0.40
N ARG A 133 -25.81 -13.38 0.05
CA ARG A 133 -26.28 -13.22 1.43
C ARG A 133 -25.35 -13.87 2.43
N ASP A 134 -24.93 -15.10 2.16
CA ASP A 134 -24.06 -15.84 3.07
C ASP A 134 -22.71 -15.10 3.22
N ILE A 135 -22.14 -14.60 2.12
CA ILE A 135 -20.91 -13.77 2.16
C ILE A 135 -21.13 -12.45 2.92
N HIS A 136 -22.21 -11.72 2.63
CA HIS A 136 -22.46 -10.41 3.23
C HIS A 136 -22.72 -10.49 4.74
N THR A 137 -23.41 -11.55 5.19
CA THR A 137 -23.81 -11.73 6.60
C THR A 137 -22.76 -12.44 7.46
N ASN A 138 -21.74 -13.06 6.87
CA ASN A 138 -20.69 -13.78 7.60
C ASN A 138 -19.79 -12.87 8.46
N GLY A 139 -19.85 -11.55 8.28
CA GLY A 139 -18.99 -10.59 8.95
C GLY A 139 -17.55 -10.62 8.43
N ILE A 140 -16.66 -9.88 9.09
CA ILE A 140 -15.23 -9.83 8.75
C ILE A 140 -14.51 -10.97 9.48
N PRO A 141 -13.90 -11.94 8.77
CA PRO A 141 -13.15 -13.00 9.42
C PRO A 141 -11.83 -12.47 10.02
N ASP A 142 -11.32 -13.14 11.05
CA ASP A 142 -10.07 -12.75 11.71
C ASP A 142 -8.88 -12.73 10.74
N PRO A 143 -7.88 -11.83 10.92
CA PRO A 143 -6.68 -11.79 10.09
C PRO A 143 -5.95 -13.13 10.00
N GLY A 144 -5.62 -13.57 8.78
CA GLY A 144 -4.97 -14.86 8.52
C GLY A 144 -5.90 -16.09 8.54
N SER A 145 -7.18 -15.92 8.90
CA SER A 145 -8.15 -17.00 8.83
C SER A 145 -8.57 -17.32 7.39
N THR A 146 -9.15 -18.51 7.21
CA THR A 146 -9.73 -18.94 5.93
C THR A 146 -11.19 -19.32 6.13
N VAL A 147 -12.08 -18.76 5.30
CA VAL A 147 -13.51 -19.06 5.28
C VAL A 147 -13.90 -19.58 3.92
N ASN A 148 -14.73 -20.62 3.89
CA ASN A 148 -15.14 -21.32 2.67
C ASN A 148 -16.63 -21.11 2.42
N PHE A 149 -16.99 -20.66 1.21
CA PHE A 149 -18.36 -20.49 0.77
C PHE A 149 -18.67 -21.46 -0.37
N SER A 150 -19.52 -22.45 -0.12
CA SER A 150 -19.90 -23.45 -1.12
C SER A 150 -20.93 -22.89 -2.12
N TYR A 151 -20.80 -23.26 -3.39
CA TYR A 151 -21.73 -22.92 -4.46
C TYR A 151 -21.75 -24.02 -5.55
N GLY A 152 -22.64 -23.87 -6.53
CA GLY A 152 -22.88 -24.89 -7.56
C GLY A 152 -23.43 -26.20 -6.99
N LYS A 153 -24.39 -26.13 -6.04
CA LYS A 153 -24.92 -27.26 -5.26
C LYS A 153 -23.83 -28.01 -4.46
N GLY A 154 -22.81 -27.29 -4.01
CA GLY A 154 -21.69 -27.86 -3.24
C GLY A 154 -20.57 -28.46 -4.10
N SER A 155 -20.63 -28.34 -5.43
CA SER A 155 -19.55 -28.80 -6.32
C SER A 155 -18.33 -27.87 -6.32
N SER A 156 -18.51 -26.61 -5.94
CA SER A 156 -17.45 -25.59 -5.97
C SER A 156 -17.39 -24.83 -4.65
N VAL A 157 -16.21 -24.30 -4.31
CA VAL A 157 -15.97 -23.56 -3.07
C VAL A 157 -15.21 -22.29 -3.37
N PHE A 158 -15.72 -21.16 -2.88
CA PHE A 158 -15.02 -19.89 -2.86
C PHE A 158 -14.25 -19.78 -1.54
N ILE A 159 -12.92 -19.74 -1.62
CA ILE A 159 -12.02 -19.70 -0.47
C ILE A 159 -11.61 -18.25 -0.23
N LEU A 160 -12.12 -17.67 0.85
CA LEU A 160 -11.73 -16.37 1.38
C LEU A 160 -10.57 -16.55 2.35
N ARG A 161 -9.41 -15.98 2.03
CA ARG A 161 -8.28 -15.88 2.95
C ARG A 161 -8.13 -14.43 3.38
N THR A 162 -8.26 -14.16 4.68
CA THR A 162 -8.13 -12.80 5.20
C THR A 162 -6.66 -12.39 5.20
N PRO A 163 -6.28 -11.28 4.54
CA PRO A 163 -4.92 -10.77 4.58
C PRO A 163 -4.47 -10.48 6.02
N THR A 164 -3.22 -10.80 6.35
CA THR A 164 -2.64 -10.37 7.62
C THR A 164 -2.16 -8.93 7.49
N HIS A 165 -2.56 -8.04 8.41
CA HIS A 165 -2.22 -6.61 8.40
C HIS A 165 -0.70 -6.30 8.48
N LEU A 166 0.13 -7.33 8.69
CA LEU A 166 1.57 -7.23 8.90
C LEU A 166 2.39 -7.75 7.72
N ALA A 167 1.77 -8.39 6.72
CA ALA A 167 2.51 -8.98 5.62
C ALA A 167 2.76 -7.98 4.48
N LEU A 168 3.98 -8.01 3.93
CA LEU A 168 4.31 -7.23 2.75
C LEU A 168 3.64 -7.82 1.49
N PRO A 169 3.26 -6.95 0.53
CA PRO A 169 2.85 -7.37 -0.80
C PRO A 169 3.83 -8.35 -1.44
N SER A 170 3.33 -9.43 -2.04
CA SER A 170 4.14 -10.51 -2.63
C SER A 170 3.77 -10.84 -4.09
N ILE A 171 4.78 -11.09 -4.92
CA ILE A 171 4.69 -11.55 -6.33
C ILE A 171 4.51 -13.09 -6.35
N PRO A 172 3.71 -13.64 -7.28
CA PRO A 172 3.52 -15.09 -7.42
C PRO A 172 4.83 -15.89 -7.56
N GLU A 173 4.94 -16.99 -6.81
CA GLU A 173 5.98 -18.00 -6.99
C GLU A 173 5.58 -19.01 -8.07
N ASN A 174 6.44 -19.25 -9.06
CA ASN A 174 6.29 -20.40 -9.95
C ASN A 174 6.59 -21.68 -9.17
N VAL A 175 5.56 -22.41 -8.75
CA VAL A 175 5.70 -23.77 -8.23
C VAL A 175 6.02 -24.69 -9.40
N SER A 176 7.29 -25.02 -9.59
CA SER A 176 7.65 -26.19 -10.40
C SER A 176 7.13 -27.42 -9.66
N THR A 177 6.11 -28.08 -10.21
CA THR A 177 5.59 -29.36 -9.73
C THR A 177 6.71 -30.40 -9.73
N ASN A 178 7.34 -30.63 -8.58
CA ASN A 178 8.26 -31.74 -8.37
C ASN A 178 7.79 -32.61 -7.21
N THR A 179 6.51 -32.97 -7.24
CA THR A 179 5.92 -34.00 -6.37
C THR A 179 5.49 -35.15 -7.27
N ASN A 180 6.15 -36.30 -7.12
CA ASN A 180 5.88 -37.56 -7.85
C ASN A 180 4.53 -38.23 -7.47
N HIS A 181 3.50 -37.45 -7.16
CA HIS A 181 2.14 -37.93 -6.99
C HIS A 181 1.18 -36.99 -7.73
N PRO A 182 0.46 -37.46 -8.77
CA PRO A 182 -0.61 -36.68 -9.35
C PRO A 182 -1.77 -36.64 -8.36
N PRO A 183 -2.25 -35.46 -7.92
CA PRO A 183 -3.52 -35.39 -7.22
C PRO A 183 -4.61 -35.72 -8.24
N ALA A 184 -5.30 -36.85 -8.01
CA ALA A 184 -6.42 -37.24 -8.82
C ALA A 184 -7.52 -36.16 -8.75
N THR A 185 -8.02 -35.76 -9.92
CA THR A 185 -9.26 -35.00 -10.12
C THR A 185 -9.36 -33.61 -9.47
N LEU A 186 -8.45 -32.70 -9.83
CA LEU A 186 -8.77 -31.26 -9.84
C LEU A 186 -8.49 -30.70 -11.24
N ASN A 187 -9.54 -30.15 -11.85
CA ASN A 187 -9.51 -29.50 -13.16
C ASN A 187 -8.42 -28.40 -13.19
N LEU A 188 -7.62 -28.35 -14.27
CA LEU A 188 -6.57 -27.35 -14.50
C LEU A 188 -7.07 -25.89 -14.45
N SER A 189 -8.35 -25.62 -14.73
CA SER A 189 -8.94 -24.29 -14.56
C SER A 189 -9.19 -23.93 -13.08
N SER A 190 -9.33 -24.92 -12.21
CA SER A 190 -9.47 -24.74 -10.75
C SER A 190 -8.10 -24.52 -10.09
N LEU A 191 -7.01 -25.05 -10.64
CA LEU A 191 -5.66 -24.82 -10.12
C LEU A 191 -5.26 -23.34 -10.24
N HIS A 192 -5.56 -22.68 -11.37
CA HIS A 192 -5.26 -21.25 -11.57
C HIS A 192 -5.96 -20.33 -10.55
N LEU A 193 -7.09 -20.77 -9.99
CA LEU A 193 -7.91 -20.03 -9.02
C LEU A 193 -7.51 -20.23 -7.55
N VAL A 194 -6.84 -21.35 -7.26
CA VAL A 194 -6.29 -21.67 -5.92
C VAL A 194 -4.95 -20.94 -5.67
N PHE A 195 -4.23 -20.57 -6.74
CA PHE A 195 -2.92 -19.91 -6.61
C PHE A 195 -2.99 -18.40 -6.31
N SER A 196 -4.08 -17.68 -6.55
CA SER A 196 -4.10 -16.21 -6.42
C SER A 196 -4.38 -15.68 -5.00
N ALA A 197 -3.61 -16.12 -4.00
CA ALA A 197 -3.42 -15.34 -2.77
C ALA A 197 -2.33 -14.27 -2.94
N PHE A 198 -1.92 -14.03 -4.19
CA PHE A 198 -0.87 -13.11 -4.60
C PHE A 198 -1.45 -11.77 -4.99
N GLN A 199 -0.76 -10.68 -4.61
CA GLN A 199 -1.20 -9.32 -4.85
C GLN A 199 -1.15 -8.99 -6.35
N HIS A 200 -2.30 -9.14 -7.05
CA HIS A 200 -2.42 -8.91 -8.50
C HIS A 200 -1.84 -7.55 -8.88
N ASN A 201 -2.14 -6.53 -8.07
CA ASN A 201 -1.64 -5.18 -8.27
C ASN A 201 -0.10 -5.11 -8.33
N LEU A 202 0.58 -5.82 -7.43
CA LEU A 202 2.04 -5.84 -7.39
C LEU A 202 2.63 -6.55 -8.60
N ASN A 203 2.01 -7.65 -9.03
CA ASN A 203 2.43 -8.39 -10.22
C ASN A 203 2.29 -7.52 -11.49
N MET A 204 1.16 -6.82 -11.64
CA MET A 204 0.96 -5.89 -12.74
C MET A 204 2.00 -4.77 -12.72
N TYR A 205 2.27 -4.15 -11.57
CA TYR A 205 3.33 -3.14 -11.45
C TYR A 205 4.71 -3.70 -11.79
N TYR A 206 5.04 -4.90 -11.31
CA TYR A 206 6.33 -5.54 -11.59
C TYR A 206 6.56 -5.73 -13.10
N ASN A 207 5.54 -6.22 -13.80
CA ASN A 207 5.61 -6.54 -15.23
C ASN A 207 5.50 -5.30 -16.11
N PHE A 208 4.70 -4.30 -15.70
CA PHE A 208 4.39 -3.15 -16.53
C PHE A 208 5.23 -1.90 -16.25
N VAL A 209 6.00 -1.85 -15.16
CA VAL A 209 6.87 -0.72 -14.86
C VAL A 209 8.34 -1.07 -15.06
N HIS A 210 9.06 -0.32 -15.90
CA HIS A 210 10.48 -0.53 -16.15
C HIS A 210 11.30 -0.33 -14.86
N PRO A 211 12.34 -1.16 -14.55
CA PRO A 211 13.10 -1.08 -13.30
C PRO A 211 13.58 0.33 -12.92
N ASP A 212 14.08 1.10 -13.90
CA ASP A 212 14.55 2.46 -13.67
C ASP A 212 13.41 3.39 -13.30
N SER A 213 12.30 3.29 -14.03
CA SER A 213 11.09 4.06 -13.74
C SER A 213 10.47 3.66 -12.40
N LYS A 214 10.64 2.42 -11.94
CA LYS A 214 10.23 2.04 -10.58
C LYS A 214 10.96 2.87 -9.51
N ILE A 215 12.24 3.18 -9.74
CA ILE A 215 13.06 4.02 -8.85
C ILE A 215 12.66 5.49 -8.98
N GLU A 216 12.45 5.96 -10.22
CA GLU A 216 12.06 7.35 -10.49
C GLU A 216 10.69 7.68 -9.88
N ILE A 217 9.70 6.79 -10.07
CA ILE A 217 8.37 6.89 -9.44
C ILE A 217 8.51 6.88 -7.92
N PHE A 218 9.31 5.96 -7.37
CA PHE A 218 9.53 5.89 -5.92
C PHE A 218 10.15 7.19 -5.36
N ALA A 219 11.12 7.79 -6.07
CA ALA A 219 11.70 9.08 -5.70
C ALA A 219 10.68 10.23 -5.80
N ALA A 220 9.86 10.25 -6.85
CA ALA A 220 8.77 11.21 -7.02
C ALA A 220 7.73 11.11 -5.89
N MET A 221 7.44 9.89 -5.42
CA MET A 221 6.55 9.67 -4.27
C MET A 221 7.17 10.16 -2.96
N LEU A 222 8.46 9.91 -2.74
CA LEU A 222 9.21 10.40 -1.57
C LEU A 222 9.47 11.91 -1.59
N THR A 223 9.07 12.60 -2.64
CA THR A 223 9.12 14.07 -2.76
C THR A 223 7.74 14.67 -2.96
N GLU A 224 6.67 13.88 -2.75
CA GLU A 224 5.27 14.29 -2.88
C GLU A 224 5.00 15.04 -4.20
N ARG A 225 5.40 14.45 -5.33
CA ARG A 225 5.11 15.03 -6.65
C ARG A 225 3.68 14.79 -7.11
N ARG A 226 3.29 15.51 -8.15
CA ARG A 226 2.09 15.27 -8.97
C ARG A 226 2.41 14.17 -9.98
N ILE A 227 1.88 12.97 -9.77
CA ILE A 227 2.23 11.75 -10.50
C ILE A 227 1.01 11.24 -11.28
N ILE A 228 1.18 11.04 -12.59
CA ILE A 228 0.19 10.51 -13.51
C ILE A 228 0.69 9.17 -14.07
N PHE A 229 -0.10 8.12 -13.90
CA PHE A 229 0.06 6.88 -14.66
C PHE A 229 -0.89 6.89 -15.85
N MET A 230 -0.46 6.33 -16.98
CA MET A 230 -1.27 6.20 -18.20
C MET A 230 -1.23 4.79 -18.76
N SER A 231 -2.35 4.34 -19.32
CA SER A 231 -2.47 3.04 -19.99
C SER A 231 -3.75 2.99 -20.83
N ARG A 232 -3.76 2.15 -21.87
CA ARG A 232 -4.98 1.75 -22.59
C ARG A 232 -5.77 0.67 -21.85
N HIS A 233 -5.07 -0.11 -21.01
CA HIS A 233 -5.60 -1.22 -20.24
C HIS A 233 -5.92 -0.77 -18.81
N LEU A 234 -7.20 -0.82 -18.40
CA LEU A 234 -7.68 -0.28 -17.12
C LEU A 234 -7.25 -1.12 -15.91
N ASP A 235 -7.13 -2.44 -16.09
CA ASP A 235 -6.53 -3.36 -15.12
C ASP A 235 -5.10 -2.94 -14.82
N VAL A 236 -4.25 -2.82 -15.86
CA VAL A 236 -2.85 -2.37 -15.74
C VAL A 236 -2.78 -1.01 -15.05
N LEU A 237 -3.60 -0.05 -15.48
CA LEU A 237 -3.62 1.31 -14.95
C LEU A 237 -3.87 1.31 -13.44
N THR A 238 -5.02 0.79 -13.03
CA THR A 238 -5.47 0.86 -11.64
C THR A 238 -4.58 0.01 -10.74
N SER A 239 -4.13 -1.15 -11.21
CA SER A 239 -3.20 -2.00 -10.48
C SER A 239 -1.83 -1.36 -10.26
N CYS A 240 -1.26 -0.71 -11.27
CA CYS A 240 0.03 -0.02 -11.12
C CYS A 240 -0.07 1.13 -10.11
N VAL A 241 -1.14 1.94 -10.19
CA VAL A 241 -1.37 3.07 -9.27
C VAL A 241 -1.58 2.58 -7.83
N GLN A 242 -2.38 1.53 -7.64
CA GLN A 242 -2.62 0.91 -6.33
C GLN A 242 -1.38 0.25 -5.74
N ALA A 243 -0.51 -0.33 -6.56
CA ALA A 243 0.75 -0.90 -6.11
C ALA A 243 1.76 0.19 -5.72
N ALA A 244 1.85 1.27 -6.51
CA ALA A 244 2.80 2.35 -6.29
C ALA A 244 2.71 2.92 -4.87
N LYS A 245 1.49 3.19 -4.38
CA LYS A 245 1.27 3.71 -3.02
C LYS A 245 1.78 2.81 -1.89
N ASN A 246 1.97 1.51 -2.13
CA ASN A 246 2.42 0.59 -1.09
C ASN A 246 3.95 0.58 -0.94
N PHE A 247 4.71 1.09 -1.91
CA PHE A 247 6.19 1.09 -1.84
C PHE A 247 6.74 2.10 -0.83
N ILE A 248 5.95 3.07 -0.39
CA ILE A 248 6.32 4.03 0.66
C ILE A 248 6.02 3.51 2.08
N TYR A 249 5.53 2.28 2.22
CA TYR A 249 5.31 1.63 3.52
C TYR A 249 6.56 1.76 4.42
N PRO A 250 6.40 2.17 5.71
CA PRO A 250 5.16 2.26 6.49
C PRO A 250 4.38 3.58 6.35
N MET A 251 4.88 4.53 5.57
CA MET A 251 4.14 5.76 5.31
C MET A 251 2.95 5.48 4.38
N VAL A 252 1.87 6.24 4.58
CA VAL A 252 0.67 6.16 3.74
C VAL A 252 0.56 7.45 2.95
N TRP A 253 0.23 7.36 1.66
CA TRP A 253 0.00 8.53 0.81
C TRP A 253 -1.16 9.38 1.36
N GLN A 254 -0.90 10.67 1.62
CA GLN A 254 -1.85 11.57 2.28
C GLN A 254 -2.60 12.49 1.32
N HIS A 255 -2.12 12.63 0.09
CA HIS A 255 -2.66 13.57 -0.88
C HIS A 255 -3.73 12.91 -1.77
N LEU A 256 -4.16 13.62 -2.83
CA LEU A 256 -5.17 13.13 -3.76
C LEU A 256 -4.73 11.79 -4.38
N PHE A 257 -5.62 10.79 -4.34
CA PHE A 257 -5.36 9.45 -4.83
C PHE A 257 -6.55 8.95 -5.65
N ILE A 258 -6.38 8.85 -6.98
CA ILE A 258 -7.43 8.47 -7.92
C ILE A 258 -6.87 7.41 -8.88
N PRO A 259 -7.04 6.10 -8.61
CA PRO A 259 -6.50 5.02 -9.46
C PRO A 259 -6.97 5.06 -10.92
N ILE A 260 -8.16 5.62 -11.16
CA ILE A 260 -8.72 5.86 -12.48
C ILE A 260 -9.54 7.14 -12.46
N LEU A 261 -9.09 8.14 -13.20
CA LEU A 261 -9.73 9.44 -13.30
C LEU A 261 -10.89 9.38 -14.31
N PRO A 262 -12.13 9.72 -13.92
CA PRO A 262 -13.22 9.95 -14.86
C PRO A 262 -12.97 11.19 -15.73
N LEU A 263 -13.46 11.19 -16.98
CA LEU A 263 -13.34 12.32 -17.90
C LEU A 263 -13.92 13.62 -17.34
N LYS A 264 -14.99 13.52 -16.53
CA LYS A 264 -15.63 14.68 -15.88
C LYS A 264 -14.77 15.32 -14.80
N LEU A 265 -13.86 14.54 -14.22
CA LEU A 265 -12.95 14.99 -13.17
C LEU A 265 -11.56 15.33 -13.75
N LYS A 266 -11.43 15.53 -15.06
CA LYS A 266 -10.13 15.81 -15.70
C LYS A 266 -9.46 17.09 -15.18
N ASP A 267 -10.25 18.06 -14.72
CA ASP A 267 -9.75 19.35 -14.24
C ASP A 267 -8.96 19.21 -12.93
N PHE A 268 -9.14 18.10 -12.19
CA PHE A 268 -8.33 17.77 -11.01
C PHE A 268 -6.84 17.61 -11.33
N LEU A 269 -6.46 17.38 -12.59
CA LEU A 269 -5.06 17.32 -13.00
C LEU A 269 -4.35 18.68 -12.90
N MET A 270 -5.11 19.78 -12.94
CA MET A 270 -4.59 21.15 -12.83
C MET A 270 -4.30 21.56 -11.39
N ALA A 271 -4.73 20.76 -10.43
CA ALA A 271 -4.63 21.14 -9.04
C ALA A 271 -3.15 21.19 -8.59
N PRO A 272 -2.78 22.17 -7.74
CA PRO A 272 -1.38 22.48 -7.46
C PRO A 272 -0.76 21.55 -6.41
N MET A 273 -1.58 20.91 -5.58
CA MET A 273 -1.12 20.01 -4.53
C MET A 273 -0.64 18.66 -5.11
N PRO A 274 0.12 17.86 -4.34
CA PRO A 274 0.55 16.55 -4.80
C PRO A 274 -0.64 15.64 -5.12
N TYR A 275 -0.47 14.72 -6.05
CA TYR A 275 -1.48 13.71 -6.37
C TYR A 275 -0.86 12.47 -6.98
N LEU A 276 -1.58 11.35 -6.87
CA LEU A 276 -1.27 10.11 -7.55
C LEU A 276 -2.52 9.65 -8.30
N ILE A 277 -2.51 9.82 -9.63
CA ILE A 277 -3.69 9.66 -10.49
C ILE A 277 -3.39 8.71 -11.65
N GLY A 278 -4.32 7.83 -11.97
CA GLY A 278 -4.33 7.05 -13.20
C GLY A 278 -5.24 7.67 -14.25
N VAL A 279 -4.74 7.92 -15.45
CA VAL A 279 -5.49 8.48 -16.57
C VAL A 279 -5.51 7.48 -17.73
N ALA A 280 -6.71 7.04 -18.12
CA ALA A 280 -6.84 6.17 -19.28
C ALA A 280 -6.43 6.92 -20.56
N GLU A 281 -5.80 6.24 -21.52
CA GLU A 281 -5.33 6.90 -22.76
C GLU A 281 -6.48 7.59 -23.53
N ALA A 282 -7.69 7.01 -23.48
CA ALA A 282 -8.89 7.62 -24.07
C ALA A 282 -9.23 9.00 -23.44
N ILE A 283 -8.95 9.18 -22.16
CA ILE A 283 -9.17 10.44 -21.43
C ILE A 283 -8.00 11.39 -21.67
N TRP A 284 -6.78 10.87 -21.73
CA TRP A 284 -5.56 11.64 -21.99
C TRP A 284 -5.65 12.49 -23.26
N LYS A 285 -6.29 11.97 -24.31
CA LYS A 285 -6.53 12.68 -25.58
C LYS A 285 -7.41 13.94 -25.44
N ASN A 286 -8.17 14.05 -24.36
CA ASN A 286 -9.10 15.15 -24.08
C ASN A 286 -8.54 16.17 -23.06
N ILE A 287 -7.26 16.06 -22.70
CA ILE A 287 -6.57 16.91 -21.71
C ILE A 287 -5.57 17.82 -22.43
N ARG A 288 -5.56 19.11 -22.05
CA ARG A 288 -4.57 20.08 -22.52
C ARG A 288 -3.28 19.90 -21.72
N GLN A 289 -2.29 19.25 -22.32
CA GLN A 289 -1.06 18.87 -21.62
C GLN A 289 -0.20 20.08 -21.23
N ASP A 290 -0.27 21.17 -22.01
CA ASP A 290 0.49 22.40 -21.78
C ASP A 290 0.13 23.10 -20.45
N GLU A 291 -1.04 22.79 -19.89
CA GLU A 291 -1.55 23.42 -18.65
C GLU A 291 -1.18 22.63 -17.39
N LEU A 292 -0.66 21.41 -17.49
CA LEU A 292 -0.37 20.54 -16.33
C LEU A 292 0.79 21.09 -15.47
N GLY A 293 1.67 21.91 -16.04
CA GLY A 293 2.89 22.38 -15.37
C GLY A 293 3.85 21.23 -15.04
N GLU A 294 4.52 21.29 -13.88
CA GLU A 294 5.45 20.25 -13.43
C GLU A 294 4.72 19.00 -12.93
N VAL A 295 4.62 17.99 -13.79
CA VAL A 295 4.02 16.69 -13.46
C VAL A 295 4.95 15.55 -13.89
N VAL A 296 4.93 14.47 -13.12
CA VAL A 296 5.61 13.21 -13.44
C VAL A 296 4.61 12.33 -14.17
N ILE A 297 4.94 11.87 -15.38
CA ILE A 297 4.06 11.04 -16.20
C ILE A 297 4.76 9.72 -16.50
N TYR A 298 4.08 8.61 -16.22
CA TYR A 298 4.52 7.28 -16.62
C TYR A 298 3.48 6.60 -17.49
N ASN A 299 3.87 6.21 -18.69
CA ASN A 299 3.03 5.42 -19.58
C ASN A 299 3.34 3.92 -19.42
N CYS A 300 2.40 3.15 -18.87
CA CYS A 300 2.53 1.72 -18.63
C CYS A 300 2.60 0.89 -19.92
N ASP A 301 2.11 1.39 -21.05
CA ASP A 301 2.14 0.67 -22.33
C ASP A 301 3.48 0.89 -23.04
N THR A 302 3.92 2.15 -23.17
CA THR A 302 5.15 2.50 -23.90
C THR A 302 6.41 2.47 -23.02
N LYS A 303 6.24 2.33 -21.71
CA LYS A 303 7.30 2.42 -20.68
C LYS A 303 8.02 3.78 -20.65
N VAL A 304 7.42 4.81 -21.25
CA VAL A 304 7.99 6.16 -21.27
C VAL A 304 7.75 6.85 -19.93
N PHE A 305 8.82 7.36 -19.34
CA PHE A 305 8.81 8.19 -18.15
C PHE A 305 9.16 9.63 -18.53
N ILE A 306 8.33 10.58 -18.12
CA ILE A 306 8.51 12.02 -18.37
C ILE A 306 8.50 12.72 -17.01
N SER A 307 9.55 13.48 -16.74
CA SER A 307 9.63 14.35 -15.56
C SER A 307 10.50 15.56 -15.87
N THR A 308 10.06 16.73 -15.40
CA THR A 308 10.88 17.95 -15.42
C THR A 308 11.90 17.97 -14.26
N CYS A 309 11.67 17.15 -13.24
CA CYS A 309 12.47 17.08 -12.03
C CYS A 309 13.24 15.75 -11.95
N ASN A 310 14.52 15.82 -11.60
CA ASN A 310 15.31 14.63 -11.30
C ASN A 310 15.32 14.36 -9.79
N ASP A 311 14.19 13.85 -9.29
CA ASP A 311 14.00 13.56 -7.86
C ASP A 311 14.92 12.44 -7.37
N VAL A 312 15.42 11.56 -8.25
CA VAL A 312 16.38 10.51 -7.89
C VAL A 312 17.68 11.11 -7.30
N LYS A 313 18.08 12.31 -7.73
CA LYS A 313 19.24 13.03 -7.16
C LYS A 313 19.04 13.47 -5.72
N SER A 314 17.79 13.56 -5.24
CA SER A 314 17.50 13.88 -3.85
C SER A 314 17.78 12.69 -2.92
N LEU A 315 17.78 11.47 -3.47
CA LEU A 315 18.09 10.26 -2.74
C LEU A 315 19.60 9.98 -2.74
N PRO A 316 20.15 9.41 -1.65
CA PRO A 316 21.56 9.04 -1.58
C PRO A 316 21.93 7.98 -2.63
N HIS A 317 23.00 8.24 -3.37
CA HIS A 317 23.45 7.41 -4.49
C HIS A 317 23.66 5.93 -4.13
N ASP A 318 24.19 5.64 -2.93
CA ASP A 318 24.42 4.28 -2.46
C ASP A 318 23.13 3.48 -2.30
N MET A 319 22.05 4.14 -1.87
CA MET A 319 20.73 3.51 -1.76
C MET A 319 20.11 3.29 -3.13
N VAL A 320 20.24 4.26 -4.04
CA VAL A 320 19.73 4.17 -5.42
C VAL A 320 20.42 3.04 -6.18
N SER A 321 21.75 2.97 -6.10
CA SER A 321 22.54 1.90 -6.73
C SER A 321 22.24 0.53 -6.12
N GLY A 322 22.09 0.45 -4.79
CA GLY A 322 21.67 -0.77 -4.11
C GLY A 322 20.26 -1.24 -4.50
N LEU A 323 19.31 -0.31 -4.62
CA LEU A 323 17.95 -0.58 -5.08
C LEU A 323 17.94 -1.04 -6.53
N ARG A 324 18.63 -0.34 -7.42
CA ARG A 324 18.79 -0.71 -8.84
C ARG A 324 19.31 -2.13 -8.98
N LYS A 325 20.39 -2.48 -8.28
CA LYS A 325 20.95 -3.83 -8.28
C LYS A 325 19.96 -4.90 -7.81
N LYS A 326 19.08 -4.57 -6.83
CA LYS A 326 18.02 -5.50 -6.40
C LYS A 326 16.95 -5.65 -7.48
N LEU A 327 16.53 -4.56 -8.11
CA LEU A 327 15.46 -4.55 -9.12
C LEU A 327 15.87 -5.17 -10.47
N GLU A 328 17.17 -5.14 -10.80
CA GLU A 328 17.74 -5.77 -12.00
C GLU A 328 17.84 -7.30 -11.89
N LYS A 329 17.67 -7.88 -10.69
CA LYS A 329 17.65 -9.33 -10.54
C LYS A 329 16.49 -9.92 -11.32
N LYS A 330 16.81 -10.85 -12.23
CA LYS A 330 15.81 -11.66 -12.92
C LYS A 330 15.08 -12.53 -11.89
N ASN A 331 13.75 -12.58 -11.97
CA ASN A 331 12.87 -13.39 -11.11
C ASN A 331 12.83 -12.94 -9.63
N LEU A 332 12.43 -11.69 -9.37
CA LEU A 332 11.98 -11.33 -8.02
C LEU A 332 10.76 -12.18 -7.65
N ARG A 333 10.76 -12.80 -6.47
CA ARG A 333 9.72 -13.71 -6.00
C ARG A 333 9.22 -13.30 -4.62
N GLY A 334 8.00 -13.71 -4.29
CA GLY A 334 7.41 -13.41 -2.99
C GLY A 334 7.47 -11.90 -2.69
N ASP A 335 7.91 -11.55 -1.50
CA ASP A 335 7.98 -10.15 -1.04
C ASP A 335 9.29 -9.42 -1.41
N ASP A 336 10.14 -9.99 -2.28
CA ASP A 336 11.45 -9.41 -2.63
C ASP A 336 11.34 -7.98 -3.17
N LEU A 337 10.34 -7.71 -4.03
CA LEU A 337 10.13 -6.37 -4.59
C LEU A 337 9.79 -5.36 -3.49
N SER A 338 8.84 -5.70 -2.62
CA SER A 338 8.42 -4.86 -1.50
C SER A 338 9.57 -4.65 -0.50
N LYS A 339 10.32 -5.71 -0.17
CA LYS A 339 11.51 -5.64 0.68
C LYS A 339 12.64 -4.79 0.08
N ALA A 340 12.75 -4.73 -1.24
CA ALA A 340 13.74 -3.87 -1.89
C ALA A 340 13.48 -2.38 -1.56
N PHE A 341 12.24 -1.92 -1.71
CA PHE A 341 11.83 -0.56 -1.35
C PHE A 341 11.83 -0.32 0.17
N LEU A 342 11.27 -1.26 0.95
CA LEU A 342 11.29 -1.17 2.42
C LEU A 342 12.72 -1.02 2.95
N GLY A 343 13.69 -1.73 2.38
CA GLY A 343 15.09 -1.61 2.76
C GLY A 343 15.68 -0.21 2.55
N VAL A 344 15.18 0.57 1.57
CA VAL A 344 15.56 1.97 1.40
C VAL A 344 14.88 2.84 2.46
N ILE A 345 13.59 2.64 2.71
CA ILE A 345 12.84 3.36 3.75
C ILE A 345 13.45 3.14 5.14
N VAL A 346 13.82 1.90 5.49
CA VAL A 346 14.53 1.57 6.74
C VAL A 346 15.86 2.32 6.85
N GLN A 347 16.61 2.43 5.76
CA GLN A 347 17.86 3.19 5.73
C GLN A 347 17.65 4.69 5.96
N LEU A 348 16.59 5.26 5.38
CA LEU A 348 16.23 6.67 5.53
C LEU A 348 15.70 6.97 6.94
N ILE A 349 14.63 6.29 7.36
CA ILE A 349 13.85 6.67 8.55
C ILE A 349 13.91 5.69 9.72
N GLY A 350 14.61 4.55 9.61
CA GLY A 350 14.68 3.55 10.68
C GLY A 350 15.16 4.03 12.06
N ASN A 351 15.96 5.09 12.14
CA ASN A 351 16.42 5.67 13.42
C ASN A 351 15.47 6.74 14.00
N TYR A 352 14.23 6.86 13.50
CA TYR A 352 13.26 7.80 14.06
C TYR A 352 13.05 7.62 15.58
N ARG A 353 13.29 6.41 16.12
CA ARG A 353 13.19 6.10 17.55
C ARG A 353 14.20 6.82 18.42
N ASP A 354 15.39 7.14 17.89
CA ASP A 354 16.45 7.82 18.64
C ASP A 354 16.06 9.27 18.98
N ALA A 355 15.11 9.82 18.24
CA ALA A 355 14.55 11.16 18.42
C ALA A 355 13.32 11.21 19.36
N VAL A 356 12.89 10.07 19.91
CA VAL A 356 11.77 10.03 20.86
C VAL A 356 12.24 10.53 22.23
N LYS A 357 11.58 11.57 22.74
CA LYS A 357 11.86 12.18 24.04
C LYS A 357 10.72 11.87 25.03
N PHE A 358 11.11 11.61 26.27
CA PHE A 358 10.19 11.43 27.39
C PHE A 358 10.22 12.71 28.22
N SER A 359 9.13 13.47 28.17
CA SER A 359 8.96 14.69 28.96
C SER A 359 8.01 14.44 30.12
N GLN A 360 8.34 14.98 31.28
CA GLN A 360 7.48 14.97 32.45
C GLN A 360 6.76 16.31 32.53
N THR A 361 5.44 16.29 32.32
CA THR A 361 4.59 17.49 32.36
C THR A 361 3.67 17.44 33.59
N ALA A 362 3.10 18.58 33.98
CA ALA A 362 2.20 18.67 35.12
C ALA A 362 0.95 17.77 35.00
N GLN A 363 0.54 17.39 33.78
CA GLN A 363 -0.55 16.45 33.50
C GLN A 363 -0.10 14.98 33.32
N GLY A 364 1.19 14.66 33.50
CA GLY A 364 1.73 13.30 33.35
C GLY A 364 2.94 13.20 32.42
N ASN A 365 3.35 11.96 32.14
CA ASN A 365 4.45 11.68 31.20
C ASN A 365 3.92 11.78 29.76
N LYS A 366 4.51 12.67 28.95
CA LYS A 366 4.18 12.84 27.52
C LYS A 366 5.38 12.42 26.68
N ILE A 367 5.13 11.57 25.69
CA ILE A 367 6.13 11.15 24.71
C ILE A 367 6.06 12.13 23.53
N THR A 368 7.19 12.76 23.23
CA THR A 368 7.35 13.72 22.11
C THR A 368 8.46 13.27 21.17
N TRP A 369 8.58 13.93 20.03
CA TRP A 369 9.61 13.64 19.03
C TRP A 369 10.39 14.90 18.66
N ASP A 370 11.71 14.77 18.56
CA ASP A 370 12.61 15.89 18.24
C ASP A 370 13.25 15.71 16.85
N ALA A 371 12.88 16.62 15.94
CA ALA A 371 13.32 16.60 14.56
C ALA A 371 14.84 16.80 14.38
N GLU A 372 15.47 17.65 15.17
CA GLU A 372 16.91 17.88 15.06
C GLU A 372 17.69 16.69 15.63
N ALA A 373 17.21 16.09 16.73
CA ALA A 373 17.81 14.86 17.25
C ALA A 373 17.76 13.72 16.21
N PHE A 374 16.70 13.65 15.40
CA PHE A 374 16.59 12.69 14.31
C PHE A 374 17.65 12.94 13.22
N ILE A 375 17.83 14.19 12.80
CA ILE A 375 18.84 14.57 11.80
C ILE A 375 20.26 14.29 12.33
N GLU A 376 20.52 14.64 13.58
CA GLU A 376 21.82 14.46 14.23
C GLU A 376 22.20 12.99 14.40
N SER A 377 21.22 12.11 14.64
CA SER A 377 21.42 10.65 14.73
C SER A 377 21.93 10.02 13.43
N ARG A 378 21.90 10.76 12.31
CA ARG A 378 22.22 10.26 10.97
C ARG A 378 23.54 10.82 10.45
N HIS A 379 24.16 10.02 9.57
CA HIS A 379 25.39 10.40 8.88
C HIS A 379 25.20 11.71 8.09
N VAL A 380 26.24 12.54 8.06
CA VAL A 380 26.19 13.91 7.49
C VAL A 380 25.71 13.92 6.05
N SER A 381 26.06 12.92 5.25
CA SER A 381 25.63 12.79 3.84
C SER A 381 24.11 12.63 3.67
N LEU A 382 23.39 12.13 4.68
CA LEU A 382 21.94 11.92 4.63
C LEU A 382 21.15 13.17 5.05
N ARG A 383 21.76 14.05 5.83
CA ARG A 383 21.08 15.20 6.47
C ARG A 383 20.34 16.10 5.47
N PRO A 384 20.87 16.43 4.28
CA PRO A 384 20.14 17.25 3.31
C PRO A 384 18.84 16.59 2.81
N CYS A 385 18.89 15.27 2.54
CA CYS A 385 17.70 14.49 2.15
C CYS A 385 16.68 14.44 3.29
N LEU A 386 17.13 14.22 4.52
CA LEU A 386 16.26 14.13 5.69
C LEU A 386 15.59 15.45 6.04
N ARG A 387 16.28 16.58 5.87
CA ARG A 387 15.67 17.91 6.08
C ARG A 387 14.47 18.14 5.16
N LYS A 388 14.59 17.79 3.88
CA LYS A 388 13.45 17.81 2.95
C LYS A 388 12.35 16.84 3.37
N MET A 389 12.74 15.66 3.87
CA MET A 389 11.79 14.64 4.31
C MET A 389 10.93 15.10 5.50
N LEU A 390 11.46 15.94 6.39
CA LEU A 390 10.71 16.52 7.52
C LEU A 390 9.54 17.40 7.08
N GLU A 391 9.62 17.99 5.89
CA GLU A 391 8.60 18.89 5.34
C GLU A 391 7.42 18.11 4.72
N LEU A 392 7.57 16.80 4.53
CA LEU A 392 6.59 15.96 3.84
C LEU A 392 5.43 15.56 4.75
N GLN A 393 4.21 15.63 4.21
CA GLN A 393 3.00 15.21 4.90
C GLN A 393 3.00 13.71 5.19
N ILE A 394 3.51 12.87 4.27
CA ILE A 394 3.61 11.41 4.46
C ILE A 394 4.49 11.03 5.66
N PHE A 395 5.58 11.78 5.90
CA PHE A 395 6.50 11.51 7.00
C PHE A 395 5.98 12.07 8.32
N ARG A 396 5.39 13.28 8.28
CA ARG A 396 4.72 13.87 9.44
C ARG A 396 3.64 12.94 10.00
N GLN A 397 2.76 12.44 9.13
CA GLN A 397 1.68 11.52 9.53
C GLN A 397 2.24 10.25 10.18
N PHE A 398 3.31 9.69 9.60
CA PHE A 398 3.97 8.50 10.16
C PHE A 398 4.49 8.74 11.58
N ILE A 399 5.12 9.89 11.86
CA ILE A 399 5.61 10.22 13.20
C ILE A 399 4.44 10.43 14.17
N GLU A 400 3.40 11.17 13.77
CA GLU A 400 2.21 11.41 14.58
C GLU A 400 1.52 10.07 14.96
N GLU A 401 1.34 9.16 14.01
CA GLU A 401 0.78 7.82 14.26
C GLU A 401 1.59 7.01 15.29
N LYS A 402 2.91 7.03 15.16
CA LYS A 402 3.80 6.33 16.09
C LYS A 402 3.74 6.95 17.48
N LEU A 403 3.64 8.28 17.58
CA LEU A 403 3.55 9.00 18.85
C LEU A 403 2.23 8.77 19.55
N ASP A 404 1.11 8.80 18.82
CA ASP A 404 -0.22 8.53 19.37
C ASP A 404 -0.28 7.12 19.97
N ALA A 405 0.15 6.11 19.22
CA ALA A 405 0.21 4.73 19.70
C ALA A 405 1.12 4.54 20.93
N LEU A 406 2.21 5.31 21.02
CA LEU A 406 3.09 5.28 22.19
C LEU A 406 2.44 5.96 23.41
N ASN A 407 1.75 7.08 23.22
CA ASN A 407 1.08 7.82 24.28
C ASN A 407 -0.17 7.10 24.81
N GLU A 408 -0.87 6.35 23.95
CA GLU A 408 -2.00 5.48 24.32
C GLU A 408 -1.57 4.19 25.03
N GLY A 409 -0.28 3.84 24.97
CA GLY A 409 0.27 2.64 25.59
C GLY A 409 -0.05 1.33 24.87
N SER A 410 -0.71 1.38 23.71
CA SER A 410 -0.96 0.24 22.83
C SER A 410 0.36 -0.32 22.27
N GLY A 411 1.40 0.51 22.19
CA GLY A 411 2.66 0.16 21.57
C GLY A 411 2.50 -0.03 20.06
N TYR A 412 3.59 0.11 19.33
CA TYR A 412 3.56 -0.04 17.87
C TYR A 412 4.69 -0.98 17.44
N SER A 413 4.37 -1.99 16.64
CA SER A 413 5.32 -2.97 16.13
C SER A 413 4.77 -3.60 14.84
N ASP A 414 5.25 -3.12 13.70
CA ASP A 414 4.90 -3.61 12.37
C ASP A 414 6.11 -4.21 11.64
N GLU A 415 5.95 -4.67 10.39
CA GLU A 415 7.05 -5.24 9.59
C GLU A 415 8.18 -4.24 9.36
N PHE A 416 7.86 -2.94 9.24
CA PHE A 416 8.89 -1.90 9.19
C PHE A 416 9.76 -1.93 10.45
N ASP A 417 9.14 -1.92 11.64
CA ASP A 417 9.89 -1.99 12.89
C ASP A 417 10.75 -3.26 12.99
N TRP A 418 10.23 -4.42 12.56
CA TRP A 418 11.00 -5.65 12.49
C TRP A 418 12.21 -5.54 11.56
N GLU A 419 12.03 -4.93 10.39
CA GLU A 419 13.11 -4.75 9.41
C GLU A 419 14.15 -3.72 9.88
N THR A 420 13.77 -2.70 10.67
CA THR A 420 14.75 -1.78 11.30
C THR A 420 15.71 -2.51 12.24
N VAL A 421 15.20 -3.46 13.04
CA VAL A 421 16.01 -4.26 13.96
C VAL A 421 16.94 -5.17 13.18
N ARG A 422 16.43 -5.92 12.19
CA ARG A 422 17.25 -6.78 11.30
C ARG A 422 18.34 -6.00 10.58
N TYR A 423 18.05 -4.76 10.17
CA TYR A 423 19.02 -3.88 9.52
C TYR A 423 20.10 -3.41 10.50
N ALA A 424 19.75 -3.09 11.75
CA ALA A 424 20.70 -2.71 12.78
C ALA A 424 21.65 -3.87 13.15
N GLU A 425 21.18 -5.12 13.16
CA GLU A 425 21.98 -6.31 13.48
C GLU A 425 23.10 -6.59 12.46
N LYS A 426 22.88 -6.26 11.19
CA LYS A 426 23.91 -6.37 10.13
C LYS A 426 25.09 -5.40 10.34
N SER A 427 24.99 -4.51 11.32
CA SER A 427 25.99 -3.53 11.71
C SER A 427 26.29 -3.66 13.21
N THR A 428 27.40 -4.29 13.59
CA THR A 428 27.82 -4.57 14.98
C THR A 428 27.72 -3.35 15.92
N ASN A 429 27.98 -2.14 15.43
CA ASN A 429 27.85 -0.89 16.20
C ASN A 429 26.40 -0.47 16.50
N LYS A 430 25.44 -0.80 15.63
CA LYS A 430 24.03 -0.40 15.77
C LYS A 430 23.26 -1.34 16.71
N ALA A 431 23.63 -2.61 16.76
CA ALA A 431 23.13 -3.55 17.77
C ALA A 431 23.47 -3.10 19.20
N GLN A 432 24.65 -2.53 19.39
CA GLN A 432 25.05 -1.93 20.68
C GLN A 432 24.23 -0.68 20.99
N GLN A 433 24.02 0.20 20.00
CA GLN A 433 23.19 1.40 20.14
C GLN A 433 21.74 1.09 20.53
N TYR A 434 21.15 0.01 20.00
CA TYR A 434 19.81 -0.44 20.39
C TYR A 434 19.76 -0.99 21.82
N LYS A 435 20.79 -1.73 22.24
CA LYS A 435 20.94 -2.18 23.64
C LYS A 435 21.10 -0.99 24.60
N ASP A 436 21.82 0.04 24.19
CA ASP A 436 22.02 1.27 24.96
C ASP A 436 20.73 2.10 25.03
N PHE A 437 19.93 2.15 23.96
CA PHE A 437 18.57 2.70 23.99
C PHE A 437 17.69 1.96 25.01
N LEU A 438 17.63 0.62 24.95
CA LEU A 438 16.86 -0.18 25.92
C LEU A 438 17.30 0.06 27.36
N LYS A 439 18.60 0.24 27.60
CA LYS A 439 19.18 0.56 28.90
C LYS A 439 18.79 1.97 29.35
N ASN A 440 18.86 2.96 28.48
CA ASN A 440 18.42 4.34 28.77
C ASN A 440 16.92 4.42 29.06
N VAL A 441 16.09 3.69 28.31
CA VAL A 441 14.65 3.58 28.60
C VAL A 441 14.45 2.90 29.96
N LYS A 442 15.14 1.78 30.25
CA LYS A 442 15.09 1.09 31.55
C LYS A 442 15.41 2.00 32.73
N ASP A 443 16.46 2.80 32.61
CA ASP A 443 16.92 3.66 33.68
C ASP A 443 16.01 4.88 33.89
N LYS A 444 15.38 5.40 32.83
CA LYS A 444 14.32 6.42 32.93
C LYS A 444 12.98 5.87 33.45
N VAL A 445 12.70 4.59 33.24
CA VAL A 445 11.49 3.89 33.73
C VAL A 445 11.53 3.63 35.23
N LYS A 446 12.73 3.53 35.83
CA LYS A 446 12.88 3.41 37.29
C LYS A 446 12.29 4.61 38.06
N GLY A 447 12.15 5.78 37.42
CA GLY A 447 11.49 6.98 37.98
C GLY A 447 10.10 7.29 37.43
N GLY A 448 9.55 6.48 36.51
CA GLY A 448 8.30 6.78 35.79
C GLY A 448 7.04 6.10 36.34
N GLY A 449 5.88 6.72 36.09
CA GLY A 449 4.55 6.19 36.46
C GLY A 449 4.15 4.91 35.71
N LYS A 450 3.00 4.30 36.08
CA LYS A 450 2.53 2.99 35.59
C LYS A 450 2.52 2.84 34.06
N GLY A 451 2.17 3.90 33.31
CA GLY A 451 2.17 3.88 31.83
C GLY A 451 3.56 3.82 31.19
N VAL A 452 4.59 4.39 31.82
CA VAL A 452 5.98 4.29 31.31
C VAL A 452 6.57 2.90 31.59
N LYS A 453 6.14 2.27 32.68
CA LYS A 453 6.52 0.88 33.02
C LYS A 453 5.90 -0.13 32.05
N SER A 454 4.67 0.06 31.57
CA SER A 454 4.05 -0.81 30.56
C SER A 454 4.69 -0.66 29.18
N VAL A 455 5.02 0.56 28.75
CA VAL A 455 5.75 0.83 27.49
C VAL A 455 7.12 0.14 27.50
N TYR A 456 7.89 0.27 28.59
CA TYR A 456 9.17 -0.43 28.72
C TYR A 456 9.04 -1.95 28.82
N GLN A 457 8.05 -2.47 29.56
CA GLN A 457 7.75 -3.90 29.61
C GLN A 457 7.43 -4.45 28.21
N ASN A 458 6.62 -3.76 27.41
CA ASN A 458 6.29 -4.17 26.05
C ASN A 458 7.52 -4.17 25.12
N ILE A 459 8.33 -3.10 25.16
CA ILE A 459 9.56 -2.99 24.37
C ILE A 459 10.59 -4.07 24.79
N LYS A 460 10.73 -4.32 26.09
CA LYS A 460 11.67 -5.30 26.64
C LYS A 460 11.22 -6.75 26.40
N THR A 461 9.95 -7.06 26.60
CA THR A 461 9.38 -8.40 26.38
C THR A 461 9.53 -8.81 24.92
N LYS A 462 9.31 -7.90 23.97
CA LYS A 462 9.53 -8.20 22.54
C LYS A 462 11.01 -8.32 22.15
N TYR A 463 11.91 -7.59 22.80
CA TYR A 463 13.36 -7.84 22.67
C TYR A 463 13.75 -9.25 23.17
N HIS A 464 13.11 -9.73 24.23
CA HIS A 464 13.32 -11.10 24.72
C HIS A 464 12.61 -12.18 23.87
N MET A 465 11.45 -11.89 23.26
CA MET A 465 10.79 -12.81 22.33
C MET A 465 11.59 -13.02 21.02
N THR A 466 12.40 -12.04 20.63
CA THR A 466 13.36 -12.16 19.52
C THR A 466 14.69 -12.81 19.92
N HIS A 467 14.91 -13.01 21.21
CA HIS A 467 16.12 -13.62 21.77
C HIS A 467 15.73 -14.64 22.85
N PRO A 468 15.19 -15.83 22.49
CA PRO A 468 15.09 -16.90 23.48
C PRO A 468 16.50 -17.16 24.01
N ALA A 469 16.71 -16.90 25.29
CA ALA A 469 17.95 -17.19 25.97
C ALA A 469 18.05 -18.73 26.12
N GLN A 470 18.37 -19.44 25.04
CA GLN A 470 18.79 -20.85 25.00
C GLN A 470 18.92 -21.28 23.53
N PHE A 471 20.06 -20.99 22.90
CA PHE A 471 20.71 -21.87 21.92
C PHE A 471 22.12 -21.26 21.73
N TYR A 472 23.16 -22.08 21.90
CA TYR A 472 24.59 -21.75 22.00
C TYR A 472 25.14 -21.43 23.40
N GLN A 473 25.11 -22.43 24.28
CA GLN A 473 26.32 -22.84 25.00
C GLN A 473 26.36 -24.37 25.06
N HIS A 474 27.10 -24.99 24.16
CA HIS A 474 27.98 -26.10 24.53
C HIS A 474 29.20 -26.05 23.61
N LYS A 475 30.24 -25.36 24.09
CA LYS A 475 31.60 -25.63 23.69
C LYS A 475 31.95 -27.01 24.24
N THR A 476 32.44 -27.86 23.34
CA THR A 476 33.19 -29.07 23.64
C THR A 476 34.35 -28.77 24.60
N HIS A 477 34.38 -29.42 25.74
CA HIS A 477 35.60 -29.79 26.45
C HIS A 477 35.38 -31.19 27.06
N ASN A 478 36.24 -32.13 26.66
CA ASN A 478 36.23 -33.53 27.08
C ASN A 478 36.54 -33.70 28.57
N SER A 479 35.82 -34.61 29.24
CA SER A 479 36.41 -35.62 30.14
C SER A 479 35.33 -36.61 30.62
N THR A 480 35.51 -37.88 30.21
CA THR A 480 35.23 -39.14 30.95
C THR A 480 33.86 -39.34 31.62
N GLU A 481 33.06 -40.28 31.10
CA GLU A 481 32.83 -41.60 31.71
C GLU A 481 31.91 -42.50 30.86
N SER A 482 32.46 -43.68 30.53
CA SER A 482 31.86 -44.96 30.13
C SER A 482 30.49 -45.02 29.42
N VAL A 483 30.51 -45.45 28.15
CA VAL A 483 29.52 -46.43 27.67
C VAL A 483 30.30 -47.61 27.10
N ASP A 484 29.99 -48.80 27.60
CA ASP A 484 30.61 -50.06 27.22
C ASP A 484 29.77 -50.78 26.13
N PHE A 485 30.49 -51.61 25.37
CA PHE A 485 30.07 -52.61 24.38
C PHE A 485 29.76 -52.22 22.91
N SER A 486 30.83 -52.35 22.11
CA SER A 486 30.99 -53.30 20.96
C SER A 486 30.19 -53.04 19.67
N ALA A 487 30.65 -53.30 18.45
CA ALA A 487 31.93 -53.74 17.89
C ALA A 487 31.90 -53.52 16.35
N TYR A 488 33.08 -53.65 15.75
CA TYR A 488 33.40 -53.88 14.34
C TYR A 488 33.56 -52.68 13.38
N GLU A 489 34.85 -52.51 13.07
CA GLU A 489 35.47 -52.42 11.75
C GLU A 489 35.47 -51.11 10.97
N ALA A 490 36.69 -50.55 10.98
CA ALA A 490 37.25 -49.60 10.05
C ALA A 490 37.07 -50.02 8.58
N LEU A 491 37.03 -49.03 7.69
CA LEU A 491 38.06 -48.88 6.66
C LEU A 491 38.10 -47.42 6.16
N SER A 492 39.32 -46.93 6.09
CA SER A 492 39.77 -45.64 5.57
C SER A 492 39.58 -45.51 4.06
N MET A 493 39.50 -44.28 3.55
CA MET A 493 40.28 -43.81 2.40
C MET A 493 40.34 -42.27 2.35
N SER A 494 41.55 -41.78 2.09
CA SER A 494 42.00 -40.39 2.00
C SER A 494 41.81 -39.80 0.58
N PRO A 495 42.13 -38.50 0.36
CA PRO A 495 41.52 -37.66 -0.68
C PRO A 495 42.45 -37.39 -1.88
N GLY A 496 41.87 -36.83 -2.94
CA GLY A 496 42.58 -36.09 -4.00
C GLY A 496 41.55 -35.36 -4.88
N SER A 497 41.84 -34.31 -5.63
CA SER A 497 42.92 -33.31 -5.67
C SER A 497 42.54 -32.38 -6.85
N ARG A 498 42.87 -31.09 -6.73
CA ARG A 498 43.17 -30.08 -7.77
C ARG A 498 42.35 -30.01 -9.10
N SER A 499 41.98 -28.78 -9.47
CA SER A 499 42.56 -28.10 -10.66
C SER A 499 42.20 -26.60 -10.75
N GLN A 500 43.17 -25.84 -11.29
CA GLN A 500 43.18 -24.39 -11.56
C GLN A 500 42.90 -24.11 -13.05
N SER A 501 42.45 -22.89 -13.37
CA SER A 501 42.89 -22.06 -14.52
C SER A 501 42.20 -20.68 -14.41
N ASN A 502 42.90 -19.55 -14.24
CA ASN A 502 43.69 -18.72 -15.16
C ASN A 502 42.90 -17.94 -16.25
N ALA A 503 42.78 -16.62 -16.03
CA ALA A 503 43.39 -15.55 -16.84
C ALA A 503 42.50 -14.52 -17.58
N PHE A 504 43.05 -13.30 -17.62
CA PHE A 504 42.88 -12.15 -18.52
C PHE A 504 41.91 -11.00 -18.17
N SER A 505 42.52 -9.92 -17.66
CA SER A 505 42.15 -8.52 -17.89
C SER A 505 42.56 -8.07 -19.30
N PRO A 506 42.02 -6.95 -19.81
CA PRO A 506 42.90 -5.78 -19.93
C PRO A 506 42.25 -4.44 -19.55
N SER A 507 43.12 -3.55 -19.08
CA SER A 507 42.94 -2.12 -18.88
C SER A 507 43.13 -1.35 -20.20
N LEU A 508 42.35 -0.29 -20.42
CA LEU A 508 42.72 0.85 -21.27
C LEU A 508 42.21 2.16 -20.64
N THR A 509 42.96 3.20 -20.94
CA THR A 509 43.20 4.42 -20.18
C THR A 509 42.46 5.64 -20.74
N ARG A 510 42.06 6.55 -19.83
CA ARG A 510 42.31 8.01 -19.86
C ARG A 510 41.63 8.88 -20.93
N SER A 511 40.83 9.85 -20.47
CA SER A 511 40.99 11.27 -20.82
C SER A 511 40.06 12.17 -19.98
N ASP A 512 40.70 13.08 -19.25
CA ASP A 512 40.15 14.24 -18.54
C ASP A 512 39.55 15.29 -19.49
N SER A 513 38.54 16.04 -19.03
CA SER A 513 38.43 17.48 -19.32
C SER A 513 37.46 18.17 -18.37
N ASP A 514 38.03 18.98 -17.48
CA ASP A 514 37.39 20.06 -16.72
C ASP A 514 36.71 21.10 -17.63
N TYR A 515 35.63 21.74 -17.16
CA TYR A 515 35.56 23.22 -16.98
C TYR A 515 34.19 23.70 -16.43
N CYS A 516 34.28 24.38 -15.28
CA CYS A 516 33.50 25.51 -14.73
C CYS A 516 31.96 25.63 -14.82
N ASN A 517 31.34 25.54 -13.64
CA ASN A 517 30.72 26.65 -12.87
C ASN A 517 30.04 27.81 -13.62
N ARG A 518 28.74 28.00 -13.36
CA ARG A 518 28.20 29.32 -12.99
C ARG A 518 26.87 29.24 -12.23
N ASN A 519 26.91 29.62 -10.95
CA ASN A 519 25.77 29.96 -10.12
C ASN A 519 24.98 31.15 -10.69
N LYS A 520 23.66 31.14 -10.53
CA LYS A 520 22.90 32.33 -10.11
C LYS A 520 21.62 31.92 -9.39
N THR A 521 21.57 32.35 -8.13
CA THR A 521 20.49 32.31 -7.15
C THR A 521 19.40 33.31 -7.49
N SER A 522 18.13 32.91 -7.33
CA SER A 522 17.05 33.84 -6.99
C SER A 522 16.01 33.12 -6.13
N ASN A 523 16.01 33.46 -4.84
CA ASN A 523 14.99 33.11 -3.87
C ASN A 523 13.71 33.90 -4.17
N SER A 524 12.55 33.23 -4.16
CA SER A 524 11.27 33.86 -3.87
C SER A 524 10.37 32.86 -3.15
N SER A 525 10.20 33.09 -1.86
CA SER A 525 9.18 32.48 -1.01
C SER A 525 7.79 32.99 -1.42
N SER A 526 6.86 32.10 -1.73
CA SER A 526 5.44 32.45 -1.94
C SER A 526 4.55 31.61 -1.03
N SER A 527 3.95 32.29 -0.06
CA SER A 527 2.83 31.87 0.77
C SER A 527 1.59 31.59 -0.09
N ALA A 528 0.90 30.49 0.19
CA ALA A 528 -0.38 30.09 -0.41
C ALA A 528 -1.43 31.21 -0.30
N SER A 529 -2.13 31.50 -1.41
CA SER A 529 -3.15 32.53 -1.51
C SER A 529 -4.57 31.92 -1.39
N SER A 530 -5.51 32.76 -0.94
CA SER A 530 -6.96 32.53 -0.75
C SER A 530 -7.71 31.74 -1.85
N SER A 531 -7.14 31.54 -3.03
CA SER A 531 -7.65 30.72 -4.12
C SER A 531 -7.62 29.20 -3.82
N ASP A 532 -6.68 28.75 -2.98
CA ASP A 532 -6.46 27.33 -2.66
C ASP A 532 -7.59 26.73 -1.80
N MET A 533 -8.33 27.57 -1.07
CA MET A 533 -9.48 27.16 -0.26
C MET A 533 -10.75 26.90 -1.09
N ASN A 534 -10.89 27.53 -2.26
CA ASN A 534 -12.11 27.42 -3.06
C ASN A 534 -12.21 26.09 -3.82
N LEU A 535 -11.09 25.50 -4.25
CA LEU A 535 -11.09 24.20 -4.96
C LEU A 535 -11.38 23.03 -4.01
N LEU A 536 -10.92 23.12 -2.76
CA LEU A 536 -11.28 22.20 -1.67
C LEU A 536 -12.74 22.37 -1.23
N GLN A 537 -13.29 23.58 -1.33
CA GLN A 537 -14.71 23.85 -1.10
C GLN A 537 -15.61 23.26 -2.21
N GLU A 538 -15.18 23.34 -3.48
CA GLU A 538 -15.88 22.71 -4.61
C GLU A 538 -15.91 21.18 -4.50
N LEU A 539 -14.86 20.57 -3.91
CA LEU A 539 -14.90 19.16 -3.48
C LEU A 539 -15.98 18.93 -2.41
N GLN A 540 -16.05 19.79 -1.38
CA GLN A 540 -17.03 19.67 -0.29
C GLN A 540 -18.51 19.81 -0.72
N ASP A 541 -18.77 20.40 -1.88
CA ASP A 541 -20.12 20.56 -2.43
C ASP A 541 -20.58 19.39 -3.31
N HIS A 542 -19.66 18.49 -3.69
CA HIS A 542 -20.05 17.16 -4.17
C HIS A 542 -20.54 16.31 -3.00
N ALA A 543 -21.76 15.80 -3.12
CA ALA A 543 -22.55 15.27 -2.01
C ALA A 543 -21.87 14.10 -1.24
N PHE A 544 -20.90 13.40 -1.84
CA PHE A 544 -20.08 12.38 -1.18
C PHE A 544 -19.13 12.92 -0.09
N PHE A 545 -18.64 14.17 -0.21
CA PHE A 545 -17.89 14.83 0.87
C PHE A 545 -18.78 15.32 2.03
N LYS A 546 -20.07 14.97 2.01
CA LYS A 546 -21.02 15.28 3.11
C LYS A 546 -21.71 14.04 3.68
N ALA A 547 -21.57 12.85 3.08
CA ALA A 547 -22.39 11.70 3.46
C ALA A 547 -21.57 10.43 3.70
N ALA A 548 -21.03 10.31 4.90
CA ALA A 548 -20.74 9.03 5.51
C ALA A 548 -20.84 9.11 7.05
N SER A 549 -21.89 9.75 7.58
CA SER A 549 -22.31 9.51 8.95
C SER A 549 -23.51 8.56 8.95
N PRO A 550 -23.51 7.46 9.71
CA PRO A 550 -24.70 6.67 9.90
C PRO A 550 -25.78 7.56 10.51
N ALA A 551 -27.02 7.40 10.04
CA ALA A 551 -28.17 8.13 10.53
C ALA A 551 -28.30 8.02 12.06
N LYS A 552 -27.93 9.09 12.77
CA LYS A 552 -28.52 9.49 14.04
C LYS A 552 -29.23 10.81 13.80
N ARG A 553 -30.43 10.72 13.20
CA ARG A 553 -31.32 11.87 13.04
C ARG A 553 -32.52 11.69 13.96
N THR A 554 -32.27 11.91 15.24
CA THR A 554 -33.19 12.33 16.31
C THR A 554 -32.35 12.23 17.58
N ASP A 555 -32.01 13.37 18.20
CA ASP A 555 -31.67 13.55 19.64
C ASP A 555 -30.81 14.82 19.88
N GLU A 556 -30.21 15.43 18.85
CA GLU A 556 -29.41 16.66 19.03
C GLU A 556 -30.24 17.94 19.23
N LEU A 557 -31.55 17.93 18.92
CA LEU A 557 -32.45 19.06 19.19
C LEU A 557 -33.05 19.03 20.61
N GLU A 558 -32.92 17.93 21.36
CA GLU A 558 -33.34 17.85 22.76
C GLU A 558 -32.20 18.17 23.74
N LEU A 559 -30.94 17.89 23.39
CA LEU A 559 -29.78 18.24 24.21
C LEU A 559 -29.47 19.74 24.22
N LEU A 560 -29.83 20.48 23.16
CA LEU A 560 -29.63 21.93 23.09
C LEU A 560 -30.67 22.74 23.88
N ARG A 561 -31.83 22.14 24.22
CA ARG A 561 -32.81 22.76 25.14
C ARG A 561 -32.42 22.63 26.61
N GLN A 562 -31.48 21.76 26.94
CA GLN A 562 -31.06 21.51 28.32
C GLN A 562 -30.01 22.50 28.84
N TYR A 563 -29.39 23.31 27.96
CA TYR A 563 -28.31 24.24 28.32
C TYR A 563 -28.57 25.73 28.06
N GLY A 564 -29.79 26.12 27.67
CA GLY A 564 -30.29 27.49 27.86
C GLY A 564 -29.44 28.63 27.28
N LEU A 565 -28.86 28.48 26.08
CA LEU A 565 -28.10 29.54 25.41
C LEU A 565 -28.71 29.90 24.06
N ASP A 566 -29.98 30.32 24.08
CA ASP A 566 -30.56 31.15 23.01
C ASP A 566 -30.44 32.62 23.43
N LYS A 567 -29.44 33.30 22.88
CA LYS A 567 -29.37 34.76 22.65
C LYS A 567 -27.96 35.11 22.16
N PHE A 568 -27.81 35.37 20.88
CA PHE A 568 -27.51 36.68 20.30
C PHE A 568 -27.48 36.53 18.78
N SER A 569 -28.07 37.53 18.14
CA SER A 569 -28.47 37.69 16.73
C SER A 569 -27.46 37.30 15.67
#